data_AF-A0A6P1TSL6-F1
#
_entry.id   AF-A0A6P1TSL6-F1
#
_cell.length_a   1.000
_cell.length_b   1.000
_cell.length_c   1.000
_cell.angle_alpha   90.00
_cell.angle_beta   90.00
_cell.angle_gamma   90.00
#
_symmetry.space_group_name_H-M   'P 1'
#
loop_
_entity.id
_entity.type
_entity.pdbx_description
1 polymer ?
#
loop_
_entity_poly.entity_id
_entity_poly.type
_entity_poly.pdbx_seq_one_letter_code
_entity_poly.pdbx_strand_id
1 'polypeptide(L)' 'MIYGNINYQRKETDQKIKKCLAYLEQENLSQKEPGRYEIKGKDIFINIVTYETAPVEQKEWEAHKQYNYSE' A
#
# COMPACT_ATOMS: atom_id res chain seq x y z
N MET A 1 -2.98 -12.06 -5.67
CA MET A 1 -2.12 -11.67 -4.53
C MET A 1 -0.67 -11.67 -5.00
N ILE A 2 0.07 -10.61 -4.73
CA ILE A 2 1.51 -10.50 -5.00
C ILE A 2 2.20 -10.31 -3.65
N TYR A 3 3.20 -11.13 -3.34
CA TYR A 3 4.01 -11.03 -2.12
C TYR A 3 5.50 -10.94 -2.50
N GLY A 4 6.24 -10.06 -1.82
CA GLY A 4 7.63 -9.76 -2.12
C GLY A 4 8.22 -8.70 -1.20
N ASN A 5 9.42 -8.24 -1.52
CA ASN A 5 10.15 -7.22 -0.77
C ASN A 5 10.37 -6.00 -1.69
N ILE A 6 10.17 -4.80 -1.14
CA ILE A 6 10.17 -3.54 -1.90
C ILE A 6 11.51 -3.29 -2.61
N ASN A 7 12.60 -3.81 -2.04
CA ASN A 7 13.95 -3.65 -2.57
C ASN A 7 14.21 -4.51 -3.83
N TYR A 8 13.26 -5.37 -4.22
CA TYR A 8 13.38 -6.28 -5.35
C TYR A 8 12.23 -6.09 -6.34
N GLN A 9 12.43 -5.24 -7.35
CA GLN A 9 11.44 -5.00 -8.39
C GLN A 9 11.36 -6.15 -9.39
N ARG A 10 10.13 -6.61 -9.70
CA ARG A 10 9.87 -7.56 -10.78
C ARG A 10 9.68 -6.82 -12.10
N LYS A 11 10.19 -7.38 -13.21
CA LYS A 11 10.04 -6.80 -14.56
C LYS A 11 8.57 -6.58 -14.94
N GLU A 12 7.73 -7.56 -14.65
CA GLU A 12 6.29 -7.58 -14.99
C GLU A 12 5.44 -7.03 -13.84
N THR A 13 5.65 -5.76 -13.50
CA THR A 13 4.85 -5.06 -12.48
C THR A 13 3.94 -4.02 -13.15
N ASP A 14 2.67 -3.99 -12.75
CA ASP A 14 1.66 -3.02 -13.20
C ASP A 14 2.14 -1.56 -13.02
N GLN A 15 1.70 -0.66 -13.89
CA GLN A 15 2.15 0.74 -13.88
C GLN A 15 1.70 1.50 -12.62
N LYS A 16 0.52 1.23 -12.06
CA LYS A 16 0.07 1.86 -10.81
C LYS A 16 0.95 1.41 -9.65
N ILE A 17 1.27 0.12 -9.58
CA ILE A 17 2.19 -0.42 -8.56
C ILE A 17 3.58 0.20 -8.70
N LYS A 18 4.11 0.34 -9.92
CA LYS A 18 5.40 1.02 -10.16
C LYS A 18 5.41 2.46 -9.64
N LYS A 19 4.31 3.22 -9.80
CA LYS A 19 4.18 4.59 -9.26
C LYS A 19 4.17 4.60 -7.73
N CYS A 20 3.49 3.65 -7.10
CA CYS A 20 3.52 3.49 -5.65
C CYS A 20 4.95 3.21 -5.16
N LEU A 21 5.66 2.27 -5.80
CA LEU A 21 7.04 1.94 -5.42
C LEU A 21 7.98 3.14 -5.59
N ALA A 22 7.87 3.89 -6.69
CA ALA A 22 8.66 5.10 -6.90
C ALA A 22 8.41 6.17 -5.82
N TYR A 23 7.17 6.31 -5.34
CA TYR A 23 6.85 7.19 -4.21
C TYR A 23 7.53 6.71 -2.92
N LEU A 24 7.48 5.41 -2.64
CA LEU A 24 8.11 4.81 -1.45
C LEU A 24 9.64 4.96 -1.43
N GLU A 25 10.29 5.01 -2.59
CA GLU A 25 11.74 5.23 -2.69
C GLU A 25 12.13 6.68 -2.33
N GLN A 26 11.22 7.64 -2.51
CA GLN A 26 11.46 9.07 -2.27
C GLN A 26 11.04 9.50 -0.86
N GLU A 27 10.11 8.79 -0.24
CA GLU A 27 9.44 9.19 1.00
C GLU A 27 9.73 8.23 2.14
N ASN A 28 10.24 8.77 3.24
CA ASN A 28 10.46 7.98 4.44
C ASN A 28 9.15 7.84 5.24
N LEU A 29 8.41 6.75 4.99
CA LEU A 29 7.15 6.49 5.69
C LEU A 29 7.30 6.31 7.20
N SER A 30 8.48 5.91 7.70
CA SER A 30 8.70 5.70 9.14
C SER A 30 8.64 6.98 9.97
N GLN A 31 8.71 8.14 9.31
CA GLN A 31 8.66 9.46 9.95
C GLN A 31 7.31 10.16 9.77
N LYS A 32 6.34 9.51 9.11
CA LYS A 32 5.00 10.08 8.93
C LYS A 32 4.09 9.65 10.07
N GLU A 33 3.28 10.59 10.52
CA GLU A 33 2.23 10.34 11.50
C GLU A 33 1.12 9.45 10.93
N PRO A 34 0.35 8.75 11.77
CA PRO A 34 -0.84 8.04 11.33
C PRO A 34 -1.83 8.98 10.61
N GLY A 35 -2.29 8.56 9.43
CA GLY A 35 -3.15 9.40 8.59
C GLY A 35 -3.28 8.92 7.16
N ARG A 36 -4.05 9.66 6.38
CA ARG A 36 -4.25 9.43 4.94
C ARG A 36 -3.47 10.45 4.14
N TYR A 37 -2.66 9.96 3.20
CA TYR A 37 -1.80 10.77 2.34
C TYR A 37 -2.12 10.48 0.87
N GLU A 38 -2.54 11.51 0.14
CA GLU A 38 -2.77 11.41 -1.31
C GLU A 38 -1.45 11.50 -2.07
N ILE A 39 -1.20 10.58 -2.99
CA ILE A 39 -0.01 10.56 -3.87
C ILE A 39 -0.37 11.11 -5.24
N LYS A 40 -1.51 10.68 -5.79
CA LYS A 40 -2.01 11.14 -7.09
C LYS A 40 -3.51 11.40 -7.02
N GLY A 41 -3.89 12.53 -6.42
CA GLY A 41 -5.28 12.84 -6.12
C GLY A 41 -5.96 11.69 -5.39
N LYS A 42 -7.21 11.38 -5.77
CA LYS A 42 -8.00 10.31 -5.15
C LYS A 42 -7.68 8.89 -5.67
N ASP A 43 -6.86 8.78 -6.72
CA ASP A 43 -6.60 7.50 -7.41
C ASP A 43 -5.53 6.65 -6.72
N ILE A 44 -4.55 7.29 -6.09
CA ILE A 44 -3.47 6.63 -5.35
C ILE A 44 -3.26 7.37 -4.04
N PHE A 45 -3.43 6.67 -2.93
CA PHE A 45 -3.21 7.18 -1.58
C PHE A 45 -2.65 6.08 -0.69
N ILE A 46 -2.01 6.48 0.41
CA ILE A 46 -1.52 5.60 1.47
C ILE A 46 -2.23 5.95 2.76
N ASN A 47 -2.64 4.91 3.49
CA ASN A 47 -3.05 5.03 4.88
C ASN A 47 -1.92 4.51 5.77
N ILE A 48 -1.41 5.38 6.65
CA ILE A 48 -0.43 5.02 7.67
C ILE A 48 -1.20 4.81 8.97
N VAL A 49 -1.07 3.62 9.54
CA VAL A 49 -1.83 3.19 10.70
C VAL A 49 -0.92 2.48 11.69
N THR A 50 -1.25 2.58 12.97
CA THR A 50 -0.56 1.91 14.07
C THR A 50 -1.58 1.11 14.86
N TYR A 51 -1.34 -0.19 15.03
CA TYR A 51 -2.19 -1.08 15.79
C TYR A 51 -1.35 -2.21 16.40
N GLU A 52 -1.82 -2.78 17.50
CA GLU A 52 -1.23 -3.99 18.07
C GLU A 52 -1.67 -5.22 17.26
N THR A 53 -0.76 -6.18 17.10
CA THR A 53 -1.08 -7.46 16.49
C THR A 53 -2.04 -8.23 17.40
N ALA A 54 -3.02 -8.91 16.82
CA ALA A 54 -3.99 -9.69 17.58
C ALA A 54 -4.22 -11.07 16.93
N PRO A 55 -4.72 -12.05 17.69
CA PRO A 55 -5.11 -13.35 17.16
C PRO A 55 -6.15 -13.24 16.03
N VAL A 56 -6.14 -14.21 15.11
CA VAL A 56 -7.03 -14.20 13.93
C VAL A 56 -8.50 -14.26 14.33
N GLU A 57 -8.82 -14.88 15.45
CA GLU A 57 -10.17 -15.01 16.01
C GLU A 57 -10.76 -13.66 16.43
N GLN A 58 -9.93 -12.63 16.60
CA GLN A 58 -10.33 -11.27 16.98
C GLN A 58 -10.37 -10.31 15.79
N LYS A 59 -10.14 -10.79 14.56
CA LYS A 59 -10.11 -9.96 13.34
C LYS A 59 -11.21 -10.35 12.36
N GLU A 60 -11.71 -9.36 11.64
CA GLU A 60 -12.67 -9.55 10.56
C GLU A 60 -11.94 -9.68 9.21
N TRP A 61 -12.54 -10.43 8.28
CA TRP A 61 -12.03 -10.57 6.93
C TRP A 61 -12.52 -9.41 6.06
N GLU A 62 -11.60 -8.75 5.35
CA GLU A 62 -11.88 -7.62 4.46
C GLU A 62 -11.42 -7.89 3.01
N ALA A 63 -12.18 -7.40 2.03
CA ALA A 63 -11.81 -7.41 0.62
C ALA A 63 -12.36 -6.16 -0.10
N HIS A 64 -11.69 -5.72 -1.17
CA HIS A 64 -12.05 -4.50 -1.90
C HIS A 64 -12.39 -4.78 -3.37
N LYS A 65 -13.42 -4.10 -3.89
CA LYS A 65 -13.80 -4.14 -5.33
C LYS A 65 -13.27 -2.95 -6.13
N GLN A 66 -13.31 -1.75 -5.54
CA GLN A 66 -13.00 -0.49 -6.24
C GLN A 66 -11.51 -0.18 -6.31
N TYR A 67 -10.72 -0.77 -5.42
CA TYR A 67 -9.28 -0.53 -5.31
C TYR A 67 -8.53 -1.76 -5.80
N ASN A 68 -7.41 -1.54 -6.50
CA ASN A 68 -6.54 -2.55 -7.13
C ASN A 68 -7.01 -3.16 -8.47
N TYR A 69 -8.00 -2.55 -9.13
CA TYR A 69 -8.34 -2.92 -10.52
C TYR A 69 -7.36 -2.22 -11.49
N SER A 70 -6.63 -3.02 -12.28
CA SER A 70 -6.09 -2.60 -13.57
C SER A 70 -7.15 -2.93 -14.62
N GLU A 71 -7.55 -1.95 -15.43
CA GLU A 71 -8.33 -2.23 -16.65
C GLU A 71 -7.50 -3.09 -17.62
#